data_AF-A0A8B9M8N5-F1
#
_entry.id   AF-A0A8B9M8N5-F1
#
_cell.length_a   1.000
_cell.length_b   1.000
_cell.length_c   1.000
_cell.angle_alpha   90.00
_cell.angle_beta   90.00
_cell.angle_gamma   90.00
#
_symmetry.space_group_name_H-M   'P 1'
#
loop_
_entity.id
_entity.type
_entity.pdbx_description
1 polymer ?
#
loop_
_entity_poly.entity_id
_entity_poly.type
_entity_poly.pdbx_seq_one_letter_code
_entity_poly.pdbx_strand_id
1 'polypeptide(L)'
;MEENANSFEEDFEGQATHTGPKGVINDWRKFKLESEDRDSLSLSKKEILRQMSSPHRSFSKDDKDTRQRFCRKMSMQEYELIHDEQEDESCLQKYRKRCMQDMHQRLSFGPKYGYVCELQNGEQFLEAIEKERKTTTVIVHIYEDGIKGCDALNNSLTCLAAEYTTVKFCKIKASNTGAGDRFSNEVLPTLLVYKGGELLSNFISISEQFNEEFFAVDVESFLNEYGLLPERELPALGNGNGNMDEQDVE
;
A
#
# COMPACT_ATOMS: atom_id res chain seq x y z
N MET A 1 11.93 11.92 14.85
CA MET A 1 11.21 11.65 13.59
C MET A 1 10.72 10.19 13.50
N GLU A 2 10.73 9.42 14.60
CA GLU A 2 10.26 8.02 14.66
C GLU A 2 8.78 7.86 15.01
N GLU A 3 8.09 8.90 15.50
CA GLU A 3 6.71 8.79 16.00
C GLU A 3 5.65 8.49 14.91
N ASN A 4 5.91 8.80 13.63
CA ASN A 4 4.90 8.61 12.58
C ASN A 4 4.85 7.18 12.00
N ALA A 5 5.88 6.37 12.18
CA ALA A 5 5.89 5.01 11.61
C ALA A 5 5.02 4.02 12.42
N ASN A 6 4.93 4.20 13.74
CA ASN A 6 4.06 3.39 14.61
C ASN A 6 2.56 3.67 14.41
N SER A 7 2.20 4.86 13.91
CA SER A 7 0.78 5.23 13.72
C SER A 7 0.05 4.39 12.67
N PHE A 8 0.77 3.74 11.74
CA PHE A 8 0.18 2.92 10.69
C PHE A 8 -0.31 1.55 11.18
N GLU A 9 0.37 0.96 12.18
CA GLU A 9 -0.01 -0.36 12.71
C GLU A 9 -1.15 -0.24 13.74
N GLU A 10 -1.18 0.84 14.54
CA GLU A 10 -2.24 1.05 15.54
C GLU A 10 -3.64 1.25 14.95
N ASP A 11 -3.75 1.71 13.70
CA ASP A 11 -5.04 1.94 13.01
C ASP A 11 -5.72 0.64 12.54
N PHE A 12 -4.97 -0.47 12.40
CA PHE A 12 -5.45 -1.75 11.86
C PHE A 12 -5.50 -2.89 12.88
N GLU A 13 -4.93 -2.72 14.07
CA GLU A 13 -4.97 -3.72 15.13
C GLU A 13 -6.32 -3.69 15.89
N GLY A 14 -7.04 -4.83 15.88
CA GLY A 14 -8.28 -5.01 16.63
C GLY A 14 -9.44 -5.63 15.82
N GLN A 15 -10.64 -5.08 15.98
CA GLN A 15 -11.83 -5.56 15.25
C GLN A 15 -11.71 -5.17 13.77
N ALA A 16 -11.78 -6.14 12.84
CA ALA A 16 -11.76 -5.84 11.41
C ALA A 16 -12.85 -4.84 10.98
N THR A 17 -12.45 -3.74 10.36
CA THR A 17 -13.31 -2.60 9.95
C THR A 17 -13.06 -2.14 8.51
N HIS A 18 -12.19 -2.81 7.75
CA HIS A 18 -11.77 -2.34 6.41
C HIS A 18 -12.13 -3.30 5.27
N THR A 19 -12.55 -4.54 5.58
CA THR A 19 -12.85 -5.56 4.56
C THR A 19 -14.13 -6.34 4.87
N GLY A 20 -14.77 -6.85 3.80
CA GLY A 20 -15.98 -7.66 3.87
C GLY A 20 -17.18 -6.93 4.51
N PRO A 21 -18.14 -7.66 5.12
CA PRO A 21 -19.34 -7.04 5.70
C PRO A 21 -19.06 -5.97 6.77
N LYS A 22 -17.94 -6.08 7.50
CA LYS A 22 -17.57 -5.09 8.52
C LYS A 22 -16.95 -3.83 7.91
N GLY A 23 -16.21 -3.97 6.80
CA GLY A 23 -15.75 -2.86 5.98
C GLY A 23 -16.91 -2.00 5.49
N VAL A 24 -17.92 -2.65 4.88
CA VAL A 24 -19.13 -1.97 4.38
C VAL A 24 -19.84 -1.18 5.50
N ILE A 25 -20.01 -1.78 6.68
CA ILE A 25 -20.63 -1.10 7.82
C ILE A 25 -19.80 0.11 8.28
N ASN A 26 -18.48 -0.03 8.35
CA ASN A 26 -17.60 1.05 8.78
C ASN A 26 -17.55 2.19 7.76
N ASP A 27 -17.49 1.86 6.47
CA ASP A 27 -17.52 2.84 5.38
C ASP A 27 -18.84 3.61 5.37
N TRP A 28 -19.97 2.92 5.59
CA TRP A 28 -21.27 3.60 5.74
C TRP A 28 -21.29 4.56 6.94
N ARG A 29 -20.74 4.16 8.09
CA ARG A 29 -20.64 5.05 9.27
C ARG A 29 -19.83 6.31 8.98
N LYS A 30 -18.67 6.15 8.33
CA LYS A 30 -17.80 7.26 7.91
C LYS A 30 -18.51 8.16 6.91
N PHE A 31 -19.14 7.59 5.89
CA PHE A 31 -19.95 8.33 4.92
C PHE A 31 -21.01 9.21 5.61
N LYS A 32 -21.78 8.66 6.55
CA LYS A 32 -22.81 9.43 7.28
C LYS A 32 -22.23 10.52 8.17
N LEU A 33 -21.03 10.34 8.72
CA LEU A 33 -20.34 11.39 9.49
C LEU A 33 -19.82 12.53 8.61
N GLU A 34 -19.44 12.22 7.37
CA GLU A 34 -18.81 13.14 6.42
C GLU A 34 -19.78 13.82 5.44
N SER A 35 -20.94 13.20 5.17
CA SER A 35 -21.95 13.73 4.26
C SER A 35 -22.48 15.09 4.71
N GLU A 36 -22.88 15.93 3.75
CA GLU A 36 -23.39 17.30 3.99
C GLU A 36 -24.68 17.30 4.84
N ASP A 37 -25.39 16.17 4.93
CA ASP A 37 -26.45 15.87 5.90
C ASP A 37 -25.97 15.75 7.35
N ARG A 38 -24.71 16.09 7.63
CA ARG A 38 -24.19 16.20 8.99
C ARG A 38 -25.13 17.02 9.86
N ASP A 39 -25.80 18.05 9.37
CA ASP A 39 -26.67 18.89 10.20
C ASP A 39 -28.08 18.32 10.43
N SER A 40 -28.51 17.30 9.67
CA SER A 40 -29.80 16.60 9.89
C SER A 40 -29.74 15.56 11.01
N LEU A 41 -28.55 15.05 11.33
CA LEU A 41 -28.34 14.09 12.41
C LEU A 41 -28.27 14.75 13.79
N SER A 42 -29.04 14.24 14.74
CA SER A 42 -28.98 14.68 16.14
C SER A 42 -27.61 14.41 16.77
N LEU A 43 -27.20 15.24 17.74
CA LEU A 43 -25.90 15.10 18.43
C LEU A 43 -25.69 13.70 19.03
N SER A 44 -26.74 13.09 19.57
CA SER A 44 -26.69 11.73 20.10
C SER A 44 -26.42 10.69 19.02
N LYS A 45 -27.02 10.81 17.83
CA LYS A 45 -26.78 9.90 16.70
C LYS A 45 -25.36 10.04 16.15
N LYS A 46 -24.84 11.27 16.06
CA LYS A 46 -23.45 11.56 15.68
C LYS A 46 -22.44 10.92 16.63
N GLU A 47 -22.67 11.08 17.94
CA GLU A 47 -21.80 10.50 18.96
C GLU A 47 -21.75 8.98 18.83
N ILE A 48 -22.89 8.34 18.58
CA ILE A 48 -22.97 6.89 18.37
C ILE A 48 -22.19 6.48 17.12
N LEU A 49 -22.39 7.12 15.97
CA LEU A 49 -21.63 6.80 14.75
C LEU A 49 -20.11 6.93 14.98
N ARG A 50 -19.67 8.01 15.66
CA ARG A 50 -18.25 8.24 15.98
C ARG A 50 -17.68 7.19 16.93
N GLN A 51 -18.41 6.82 17.98
CA GLN A 51 -17.99 5.77 18.90
C GLN A 51 -17.93 4.39 18.23
N MET A 52 -18.78 4.15 17.23
CA MET A 52 -18.89 2.88 16.52
C MET A 52 -17.92 2.77 15.32
N SER A 53 -17.41 3.90 14.82
CA SER A 53 -16.37 3.96 13.76
C SER A 53 -14.93 3.94 14.31
N SER A 54 -14.75 4.13 15.62
CA SER A 54 -13.41 4.14 16.25
C SER A 54 -12.85 2.72 16.43
N PRO A 55 -11.59 2.45 16.04
CA PRO A 55 -10.91 1.18 16.30
C PRO A 55 -10.70 0.89 17.80
N HIS A 56 -10.60 1.94 18.61
CA HIS A 56 -10.22 1.89 20.03
C HIS A 56 -11.45 1.83 20.95
N ARG A 57 -12.15 0.69 20.99
CA ARG A 57 -13.02 0.40 22.15
C ARG A 57 -12.17 -0.09 23.31
N SER A 58 -11.92 0.78 24.28
CA SER A 58 -11.46 0.35 25.60
C SER A 58 -12.60 -0.39 26.31
N PHE A 59 -12.51 -1.72 26.35
CA PHE A 59 -13.48 -2.56 27.05
C PHE A 59 -13.18 -2.55 28.56
N SER A 60 -14.12 -2.04 29.35
CA SER A 60 -14.22 -2.40 30.77
C SER A 60 -14.65 -3.87 30.86
N LYS A 61 -13.78 -4.74 31.40
CA LYS A 61 -14.06 -6.14 31.68
C LYS A 61 -14.98 -6.25 32.91
N ASP A 62 -16.28 -6.03 32.75
CA ASP A 62 -17.28 -6.58 33.68
C ASP A 62 -18.68 -6.42 33.09
N ASP A 63 -19.14 -7.41 32.32
CA ASP A 63 -20.54 -7.86 32.39
C ASP A 63 -20.75 -9.16 31.58
N LYS A 64 -21.35 -10.16 32.23
CA LYS A 64 -21.66 -11.47 31.64
C LYS A 64 -22.85 -11.43 30.66
N ASP A 65 -23.58 -10.31 30.57
CA ASP A 65 -24.70 -10.08 29.64
C ASP A 65 -24.25 -9.68 28.21
N THR A 66 -22.94 -9.50 28.02
CA THR A 66 -22.37 -8.88 26.81
C THR A 66 -22.29 -9.82 25.61
N ARG A 67 -22.48 -11.13 25.79
CA ARG A 67 -22.28 -12.13 24.72
C ARG A 67 -23.30 -12.01 23.57
N GLN A 68 -24.51 -11.52 23.85
CA GLN A 68 -25.54 -11.29 22.83
C GLN A 68 -25.39 -9.94 22.12
N ARG A 69 -24.83 -8.92 22.79
CA ARG A 69 -24.43 -7.64 22.17
C ARG A 69 -23.18 -7.78 21.28
N PHE A 70 -22.37 -8.82 21.47
CA PHE A 70 -21.12 -9.06 20.74
C PHE A 70 -21.28 -9.48 19.27
N CYS A 71 -22.41 -10.10 18.91
CA CYS A 71 -22.66 -10.57 17.55
C CYS A 71 -23.27 -9.49 16.63
N ARG A 72 -23.94 -8.49 17.20
CA ARG A 72 -24.62 -7.47 16.41
C ARG A 72 -23.62 -6.42 15.94
N LYS A 73 -23.40 -6.34 14.62
CA LYS A 73 -22.44 -5.40 14.02
C LYS A 73 -23.00 -3.99 13.81
N MET A 74 -24.32 -3.83 13.80
CA MET A 74 -25.03 -2.54 13.79
C MET A 74 -26.15 -2.51 14.85
N SER A 75 -26.31 -1.39 15.54
CA SER A 75 -27.39 -1.08 16.48
C SER A 75 -28.75 -0.88 15.79
N MET A 76 -29.86 -0.95 16.53
CA MET A 76 -31.20 -0.68 15.96
C MET A 76 -31.28 0.71 15.32
N GLN A 77 -30.67 1.72 15.96
CA GLN A 77 -30.68 3.11 15.48
C GLN A 77 -29.96 3.29 14.15
N GLU A 78 -28.91 2.50 13.89
CA GLU A 78 -28.24 2.50 12.58
C GLU A 78 -29.14 1.92 11.48
N TYR A 79 -29.94 0.88 11.79
CA TYR A 79 -30.92 0.34 10.84
C TYR A 79 -32.05 1.34 10.55
N GLU A 80 -32.50 2.10 11.54
CA GLU A 80 -33.53 3.14 11.35
C GLU A 80 -33.04 4.22 10.37
N LEU A 81 -31.78 4.66 10.49
CA LEU A 81 -31.18 5.63 9.56
C LEU A 81 -31.12 5.14 8.11
N ILE A 82 -30.91 3.83 7.89
CA ILE A 82 -30.89 3.25 6.55
C ILE A 82 -32.29 3.27 5.91
N HIS A 83 -33.35 3.14 6.72
CA HIS A 83 -34.72 3.11 6.22
C HIS A 83 -35.33 4.50 6.01
N ASP A 84 -34.91 5.49 6.79
CA ASP A 84 -35.50 6.83 6.78
C ASP A 84 -34.85 7.79 5.76
N GLU A 85 -33.62 7.52 5.32
CA GLU A 85 -32.83 8.46 4.49
C GLU A 85 -32.59 7.93 3.07
N GLN A 86 -32.99 8.72 2.07
CA GLN A 86 -32.58 8.50 0.68
C GLN A 86 -31.20 9.11 0.47
N GLU A 87 -30.21 8.28 0.12
CA GLU A 87 -28.82 8.72 -0.05
C GLU A 87 -28.65 9.48 -1.37
N ASP A 88 -27.97 10.63 -1.33
CA ASP A 88 -27.61 11.39 -2.53
C ASP A 88 -26.45 10.72 -3.28
N GLU A 89 -26.70 10.33 -4.53
CA GLU A 89 -25.72 9.71 -5.43
C GLU A 89 -24.49 10.60 -5.66
N SER A 90 -24.64 11.93 -5.70
CA SER A 90 -23.51 12.86 -5.85
C SER A 90 -22.58 12.78 -4.63
N CYS A 91 -23.17 12.75 -3.42
CA CYS A 91 -22.42 12.56 -2.18
C CYS A 91 -21.72 11.19 -2.12
N LEU A 92 -22.38 10.11 -2.56
CA LEU A 92 -21.78 8.77 -2.62
C LEU A 92 -20.58 8.73 -3.58
N GLN A 93 -20.69 9.37 -4.75
CA GLN A 93 -19.59 9.43 -5.71
C GLN A 93 -18.39 10.21 -5.16
N LYS A 94 -18.63 11.34 -4.48
CA LYS A 94 -17.59 12.12 -3.78
C LYS A 94 -16.88 11.26 -2.73
N TYR A 95 -17.63 10.52 -1.91
CA TYR A 95 -17.07 9.67 -0.86
C TYR A 95 -16.22 8.52 -1.43
N ARG A 96 -16.72 7.80 -2.45
CA ARG A 96 -15.95 6.73 -3.13
C ARG A 96 -14.60 7.24 -3.64
N LYS A 97 -14.60 8.41 -4.29
CA LYS A 97 -13.36 9.06 -4.77
C LYS A 97 -12.42 9.41 -3.62
N ARG A 98 -12.97 9.94 -2.52
CA ARG A 98 -12.18 10.31 -1.33
C ARG A 98 -11.54 9.09 -0.68
N CYS A 99 -12.26 7.97 -0.52
CA CYS A 99 -11.70 6.75 0.04
C CYS A 99 -10.47 6.25 -0.74
N MET A 100 -10.54 6.26 -2.07
CA MET A 100 -9.39 5.89 -2.92
C MET A 100 -8.22 6.87 -2.74
N GLN A 101 -8.49 8.16 -2.69
CA GLN A 101 -7.47 9.19 -2.48
C GLN A 101 -6.80 9.08 -1.11
N ASP A 102 -7.57 8.87 -0.05
CA ASP A 102 -7.03 8.73 1.31
C ASP A 102 -6.17 7.46 1.43
N MET A 103 -6.58 6.36 0.82
CA MET A 103 -5.75 5.14 0.78
C MET A 103 -4.46 5.36 0.01
N HIS A 104 -4.52 5.96 -1.18
CA HIS A 104 -3.34 6.30 -1.96
C HIS A 104 -2.40 7.20 -1.14
N GLN A 105 -2.91 8.30 -0.58
CA GLN A 105 -2.13 9.24 0.20
C GLN A 105 -1.46 8.57 1.41
N ARG A 106 -2.16 7.69 2.13
CA ARG A 106 -1.60 6.91 3.25
C ARG A 106 -0.43 6.03 2.79
N LEU A 107 -0.53 5.43 1.60
CA LEU A 107 0.50 4.54 1.07
C LEU A 107 1.67 5.30 0.40
N SER A 108 1.47 6.55 -0.04
CA SER A 108 2.49 7.36 -0.73
C SER A 108 3.52 8.03 0.20
N PHE A 109 3.37 7.94 1.52
CA PHE A 109 4.33 8.53 2.46
C PHE A 109 5.49 7.58 2.77
N GLY A 110 6.70 7.94 2.33
CA GLY A 110 7.90 7.18 2.63
C GLY A 110 9.19 7.92 2.28
N PRO A 111 10.35 7.41 2.77
CA PRO A 111 11.65 7.84 2.28
C PRO A 111 11.72 7.69 0.76
N LYS A 112 12.36 8.66 0.10
CA LYS A 112 12.62 8.61 -1.34
C LYS A 112 14.09 8.27 -1.56
N TYR A 113 14.37 7.19 -2.31
CA TYR A 113 15.71 6.73 -2.66
C TYR A 113 16.10 7.29 -4.03
N GLY A 114 15.53 6.74 -5.12
CA GLY A 114 15.81 7.22 -6.48
C GLY A 114 17.04 6.61 -7.14
N TYR A 115 17.71 5.65 -6.50
CA TYR A 115 18.96 5.03 -6.96
C TYR A 115 19.11 3.60 -6.44
N VAL A 116 20.02 2.83 -7.04
CA VAL A 116 20.39 1.48 -6.59
C VAL A 116 21.56 1.55 -5.61
N CYS A 117 21.35 1.08 -4.39
CA CYS A 117 22.39 0.98 -3.36
C CYS A 117 23.28 -0.25 -3.59
N GLU A 118 24.60 -0.08 -3.63
CA GLU A 118 25.52 -1.22 -3.67
C GLU A 118 25.94 -1.65 -2.27
N LEU A 119 25.61 -2.89 -1.91
CA LEU A 119 25.92 -3.48 -0.61
C LEU A 119 27.25 -4.23 -0.69
N GLN A 120 28.14 -3.93 0.25
CA GLN A 120 29.52 -4.44 0.25
C GLN A 120 29.67 -5.78 0.98
N ASN A 121 28.75 -6.12 1.89
CA ASN A 121 28.80 -7.35 2.66
C ASN A 121 27.41 -7.78 3.17
N GLY A 122 27.33 -8.99 3.74
CA GLY A 122 26.10 -9.53 4.32
C GLY A 122 25.53 -8.74 5.52
N GLU A 123 26.37 -8.00 6.26
CA GLU A 123 25.89 -7.14 7.35
C GLU A 123 25.09 -5.95 6.79
N GLN A 124 25.59 -5.29 5.74
CA GLN A 124 24.85 -4.23 5.04
C GLN A 124 23.56 -4.74 4.41
N PHE A 125 23.56 -6.00 3.93
CA PHE A 125 22.33 -6.65 3.45
C PHE A 125 21.28 -6.77 4.55
N LEU A 126 21.65 -7.29 5.72
CA LEU A 126 20.74 -7.42 6.86
C LEU A 126 20.25 -6.05 7.34
N GLU A 127 21.16 -5.08 7.48
CA GLU A 127 20.82 -3.71 7.87
C GLU A 127 19.84 -3.06 6.90
N ALA A 128 20.03 -3.27 5.60
CA ALA A 128 19.18 -2.69 4.57
C ALA A 128 17.73 -3.18 4.61
N ILE A 129 17.47 -4.34 5.23
CA ILE A 129 16.17 -4.98 5.36
C ILE A 129 15.57 -4.74 6.76
N GLU A 130 16.35 -5.00 7.82
CA GLU A 130 15.87 -4.99 9.20
C GLU A 130 15.66 -3.58 9.76
N LYS A 131 16.53 -2.62 9.39
CA LYS A 131 16.42 -1.23 9.87
C LYS A 131 15.52 -0.36 8.98
N GLU A 132 14.94 -0.94 7.93
CA GLU A 132 14.10 -0.21 7.00
C GLU A 132 12.67 -0.06 7.53
N ARG A 133 11.96 0.96 7.06
CA ARG A 133 10.55 1.12 7.45
C ARG A 133 9.73 -0.07 6.97
N LYS A 134 8.85 -0.57 7.84
CA LYS A 134 8.01 -1.74 7.53
C LYS A 134 7.14 -1.58 6.27
N THR A 135 6.77 -0.35 5.93
CA THR A 135 5.98 -0.02 4.74
C THR A 135 6.79 0.00 3.45
N THR A 136 8.12 0.11 3.52
CA THR A 136 9.01 0.18 2.37
C THR A 136 9.25 -1.21 1.79
N THR A 137 9.09 -1.35 0.47
CA THR A 137 9.55 -2.54 -0.26
C THR A 137 11.04 -2.41 -0.55
N VAL A 138 11.81 -3.46 -0.25
CA VAL A 138 13.25 -3.55 -0.52
C VAL A 138 13.49 -4.64 -1.55
N ILE A 139 14.05 -4.27 -2.70
CA ILE A 139 14.38 -5.20 -3.79
C ILE A 139 15.90 -5.34 -3.84
N VAL A 140 16.40 -6.56 -3.65
CA VAL A 140 17.83 -6.86 -3.66
C VAL A 140 18.19 -7.77 -4.81
N HIS A 141 19.06 -7.29 -5.69
CA HIS A 141 19.66 -8.06 -6.78
C HIS A 141 20.98 -8.68 -6.33
N ILE A 142 21.02 -10.01 -6.23
CA ILE A 142 22.24 -10.76 -5.99
C ILE A 142 22.81 -11.16 -7.35
N TYR A 143 24.03 -10.73 -7.64
CA TYR A 143 24.63 -10.81 -8.97
C TYR A 143 26.11 -11.17 -8.92
N GLU A 144 26.71 -11.45 -10.07
CA GLU A 144 28.17 -11.53 -10.20
C GLU A 144 28.56 -11.00 -11.59
N ASP A 145 29.75 -10.40 -11.70
CA ASP A 145 30.22 -9.84 -12.96
C ASP A 145 30.45 -10.95 -14.01
N GLY A 146 30.05 -10.69 -15.26
CA GLY A 146 30.24 -11.63 -16.36
C GLY A 146 29.20 -12.77 -16.44
N ILE A 147 28.25 -12.83 -15.51
CA ILE A 147 27.09 -13.73 -15.62
C ILE A 147 26.02 -13.11 -16.52
N LYS A 148 25.50 -13.91 -17.45
CA LYS A 148 24.46 -13.48 -18.41
C LYS A 148 23.23 -12.94 -17.67
N GLY A 149 22.75 -11.78 -18.10
CA GLY A 149 21.55 -11.13 -17.55
C GLY A 149 21.81 -10.23 -16.33
N CYS A 150 22.94 -10.38 -15.60
CA CYS A 150 23.24 -9.54 -14.44
C CYS A 150 23.37 -8.05 -14.83
N ASP A 151 24.10 -7.75 -15.91
CA ASP A 151 24.29 -6.37 -16.37
C ASP A 151 22.99 -5.74 -16.88
N ALA A 152 22.21 -6.51 -17.65
CA ALA A 152 20.90 -6.06 -18.15
C ALA A 152 19.92 -5.77 -17.01
N LEU A 153 19.91 -6.61 -15.98
CA LEU A 153 19.09 -6.40 -14.78
C LEU A 153 19.58 -5.21 -13.96
N ASN A 154 20.90 -5.05 -13.77
CA ASN A 154 21.47 -3.87 -13.10
C ASN A 154 21.07 -2.55 -13.77
N ASN A 155 21.11 -2.50 -15.11
CA ASN A 155 20.68 -1.33 -15.87
C ASN A 155 19.17 -1.08 -15.73
N SER A 156 18.38 -2.15 -15.83
CA SER A 156 16.92 -2.09 -15.67
C SER A 156 16.51 -1.59 -14.29
N LEU A 157 17.10 -2.13 -13.21
CA LEU A 157 16.85 -1.69 -11.84
C LEU A 157 17.32 -0.26 -11.59
N THR A 158 18.35 0.22 -12.30
CA THR A 158 18.78 1.62 -12.23
C THR A 158 17.70 2.57 -12.73
N CYS A 159 17.08 2.24 -13.86
CA CYS A 159 15.93 3.00 -14.38
C CYS A 159 14.73 2.92 -13.43
N LEU A 160 14.40 1.70 -12.95
CA LEU A 160 13.27 1.51 -12.04
C LEU A 160 13.46 2.23 -10.70
N ALA A 161 14.68 2.29 -10.17
CA ALA A 161 14.95 3.03 -8.94
C ALA A 161 14.63 4.52 -9.07
N ALA A 162 14.89 5.11 -10.24
CA ALA A 162 14.57 6.51 -10.52
C ALA A 162 13.06 6.75 -10.65
N GLU A 163 12.31 5.78 -11.20
CA GLU A 163 10.85 5.87 -11.35
C GLU A 163 10.11 5.58 -10.03
N TYR A 164 10.53 4.54 -9.31
CA TYR A 164 9.92 4.06 -8.07
C TYR A 164 10.70 4.53 -6.86
N THR A 165 10.72 5.85 -6.64
CA THR A 165 11.52 6.46 -5.56
C THR A 165 11.16 5.98 -4.16
N THR A 166 9.96 5.45 -3.93
CA THR A 166 9.50 4.90 -2.64
C THR A 166 9.96 3.46 -2.39
N VAL A 167 10.54 2.80 -3.39
CA VAL A 167 11.11 1.45 -3.31
C VAL A 167 12.61 1.55 -3.15
N LYS A 168 13.18 0.75 -2.24
CA LYS A 168 14.62 0.68 -2.04
C LYS A 168 15.21 -0.42 -2.91
N PHE A 169 15.95 -0.03 -3.94
CA PHE A 169 16.69 -0.97 -4.77
C PHE A 169 18.11 -1.13 -4.25
N CYS A 170 18.55 -2.37 -4.13
CA CYS A 170 19.90 -2.72 -3.71
C CYS A 170 20.49 -3.75 -4.68
N LYS A 171 21.81 -3.78 -4.77
CA LYS A 171 22.55 -4.86 -5.42
C LYS A 171 23.71 -5.33 -4.54
N ILE A 172 24.04 -6.61 -4.61
CA ILE A 172 25.15 -7.21 -3.88
C ILE A 172 25.79 -8.31 -4.72
N LYS A 173 27.12 -8.38 -4.72
CA LYS A 173 27.82 -9.50 -5.35
C LYS A 173 27.60 -10.79 -4.58
N ALA A 174 27.40 -11.90 -5.27
CA ALA A 174 27.25 -13.23 -4.66
C ALA A 174 28.42 -13.54 -3.71
N SER A 175 29.65 -13.21 -4.11
CA SER A 175 30.87 -13.30 -3.30
C SER A 175 30.82 -12.51 -1.99
N ASN A 176 30.02 -11.44 -1.92
CA ASN A 176 29.95 -10.50 -0.80
C ASN A 176 28.78 -10.82 0.15
N THR A 177 27.88 -11.73 -0.20
CA THR A 177 26.74 -12.11 0.64
C THR A 177 27.14 -12.81 1.94
N GLY A 178 28.34 -13.39 2.00
CA GLY A 178 28.73 -14.32 3.07
C GLY A 178 28.15 -15.73 2.91
N ALA A 179 27.44 -15.99 1.81
CA ALA A 179 26.83 -17.27 1.47
C ALA A 179 27.16 -17.69 0.02
N GLY A 180 28.40 -17.40 -0.44
CA GLY A 180 28.83 -17.62 -1.83
C GLY A 180 28.53 -19.04 -2.36
N ASP A 181 28.71 -20.06 -1.52
CA ASP A 181 28.46 -21.48 -1.85
C ASP A 181 26.99 -21.76 -2.23
N ARG A 182 26.06 -20.92 -1.78
CA ARG A 182 24.61 -21.03 -2.03
C ARG A 182 24.18 -20.25 -3.27
N PHE A 183 25.01 -19.32 -3.75
CA PHE A 183 24.76 -18.49 -4.91
C PHE A 183 25.72 -18.88 -6.03
N SER A 184 25.56 -20.09 -6.55
CA SER A 184 26.29 -20.56 -7.73
C SER A 184 25.88 -19.78 -8.98
N ASN A 185 26.69 -19.86 -10.04
CA ASN A 185 26.38 -19.18 -11.29
C ASN A 185 25.04 -19.60 -11.92
N GLU A 186 24.55 -20.80 -11.60
CA GLU A 186 23.29 -21.35 -12.12
C GLU A 186 22.05 -20.70 -11.53
N VAL A 187 22.15 -20.11 -10.32
CA VAL A 187 21.02 -19.44 -9.64
C VAL A 187 21.01 -17.92 -9.85
N LEU A 188 22.07 -17.38 -10.45
CA LEU A 188 22.27 -15.96 -10.69
C LEU A 188 21.78 -15.54 -12.09
N PRO A 189 21.26 -14.32 -12.26
CA PRO A 189 20.95 -13.34 -11.20
C PRO A 189 19.75 -13.77 -10.34
N THR A 190 19.86 -13.59 -9.02
CA THR A 190 18.75 -13.81 -8.08
C THR A 190 18.16 -12.46 -7.66
N LEU A 191 16.84 -12.33 -7.66
CA LEU A 191 16.14 -11.14 -7.17
C LEU A 191 15.31 -11.49 -5.92
N LEU A 192 15.61 -10.83 -4.80
CA LEU A 192 14.89 -10.97 -3.54
C LEU A 192 14.04 -9.74 -3.28
N VAL A 193 12.82 -9.93 -2.81
CA VAL A 193 11.91 -8.83 -2.46
C VAL A 193 11.45 -8.97 -1.02
N TYR A 194 11.71 -7.94 -0.22
CA TYR A 194 11.38 -7.88 1.19
C TYR A 194 10.43 -6.72 1.49
N LYS A 195 9.62 -6.88 2.55
CA LYS A 195 8.80 -5.81 3.13
C LYS A 195 8.53 -6.13 4.59
N GLY A 196 8.65 -5.15 5.50
CA GLY A 196 8.41 -5.41 6.92
C GLY A 196 9.41 -6.36 7.58
N GLY A 197 10.59 -6.55 7.00
CA GLY A 197 11.57 -7.56 7.44
C GLY A 197 11.26 -8.99 6.95
N GLU A 198 10.15 -9.20 6.25
CA GLU A 198 9.76 -10.50 5.71
C GLU A 198 10.13 -10.62 4.24
N LEU A 199 10.54 -11.83 3.82
CA LEU A 199 10.80 -12.16 2.42
C LEU A 199 9.47 -12.43 1.71
N LEU A 200 9.09 -11.56 0.80
CA LEU A 200 7.87 -11.70 -0.01
C LEU A 200 8.07 -12.59 -1.22
N SER A 201 9.22 -12.47 -1.90
CA SER A 201 9.48 -13.22 -3.13
C SER A 201 10.98 -13.47 -3.32
N ASN A 202 11.29 -14.63 -3.91
CA ASN A 202 12.64 -15.06 -4.24
C ASN A 202 12.65 -15.60 -5.68
N PHE A 203 13.20 -14.83 -6.61
CA PHE A 203 13.28 -15.17 -8.01
C PHE A 203 14.71 -15.64 -8.34
N ILE A 204 14.85 -16.95 -8.52
CA ILE A 204 16.10 -17.58 -8.92
C ILE A 204 16.23 -17.47 -10.45
N SER A 205 17.42 -17.13 -10.93
CA SER A 205 17.72 -17.01 -12.37
C SER A 205 16.67 -16.16 -13.11
N ILE A 206 16.35 -15.00 -12.54
CA ILE A 206 15.23 -14.17 -13.00
C ILE A 206 15.35 -13.76 -14.48
N SER A 207 16.57 -13.73 -15.02
CA SER A 207 16.80 -13.49 -16.45
C SER A 207 16.11 -14.49 -17.37
N GLU A 208 15.82 -15.71 -16.92
CA GLU A 208 15.10 -16.74 -17.68
C GLU A 208 13.59 -16.43 -17.84
N GLN A 209 13.06 -15.50 -17.03
CA GLN A 209 11.66 -15.05 -17.16
C GLN A 209 11.48 -14.06 -18.31
N PHE A 210 12.57 -13.57 -18.91
CA PHE A 210 12.56 -12.56 -19.95
C PHE A 210 13.12 -13.11 -21.27
N ASN A 211 12.96 -12.31 -22.34
CA ASN A 211 13.65 -12.56 -23.59
C ASN A 211 15.17 -12.34 -23.43
N GLU A 212 15.95 -12.79 -24.42
CA GLU A 212 17.41 -12.69 -24.39
C GLU A 212 17.92 -11.24 -24.25
N GLU A 213 17.17 -10.28 -24.81
CA GLU A 213 17.30 -8.85 -24.55
C GLU A 213 16.04 -8.37 -23.82
N PHE A 214 16.23 -7.79 -22.64
CA PHE A 214 15.17 -7.23 -21.81
C PHE A 214 15.59 -5.90 -21.19
N PHE A 215 14.61 -5.07 -20.86
CA PHE A 215 14.79 -3.72 -20.37
C PHE A 215 13.94 -3.46 -19.12
N ALA A 216 14.03 -2.22 -18.59
CA ALA A 216 13.31 -1.79 -17.40
C ALA A 216 11.81 -2.08 -17.47
N VAL A 217 11.17 -1.89 -18.63
CA VAL A 217 9.72 -2.11 -18.84
C VAL A 217 9.33 -3.59 -18.68
N ASP A 218 10.19 -4.52 -19.09
CA ASP A 218 9.95 -5.95 -18.95
C ASP A 218 10.01 -6.35 -17.47
N VAL A 219 11.01 -5.82 -16.75
CA VAL A 219 11.18 -6.04 -15.31
C VAL A 219 10.05 -5.37 -14.51
N GLU A 220 9.62 -4.17 -14.90
CA GLU A 220 8.47 -3.46 -14.32
C GLU A 220 7.19 -4.29 -14.46
N SER A 221 6.93 -4.79 -15.67
CA SER A 221 5.74 -5.59 -15.97
C SER A 221 5.72 -6.86 -15.13
N PHE A 222 6.85 -7.56 -15.06
CA PHE A 222 7.00 -8.75 -14.22
C PHE A 222 6.74 -8.44 -12.74
N LEU A 223 7.38 -7.43 -12.16
CA LEU A 223 7.19 -7.10 -10.75
C LEU A 223 5.74 -6.62 -10.45
N ASN A 224 5.09 -5.95 -11.40
CA ASN A 224 3.68 -5.54 -11.28
C ASN A 224 2.72 -6.74 -11.31
N GLU A 225 2.98 -7.77 -12.12
CA GLU A 225 2.16 -9.00 -12.15
C GLU A 225 2.13 -9.70 -10.77
N TYR A 226 3.20 -9.60 -10.00
CA TYR A 226 3.27 -10.10 -8.63
C TYR A 226 2.82 -9.08 -7.57
N GLY A 227 2.43 -7.86 -7.96
CA GLY A 227 2.04 -6.79 -7.04
C GLY A 227 3.18 -6.30 -6.13
N LEU A 228 4.43 -6.39 -6.60
CA LEU A 228 5.63 -6.08 -5.82
C LEU A 228 6.08 -4.61 -5.96
N LEU A 229 5.57 -3.89 -6.96
CA LEU A 229 5.77 -2.45 -7.11
C LEU A 229 4.53 -1.67 -6.62
N PRO A 230 4.73 -0.52 -5.96
CA PRO A 230 3.63 0.37 -5.62
C PRO A 230 3.05 1.02 -6.88
N GLU A 231 1.81 1.51 -6.80
CA GLU A 231 1.21 2.27 -7.91
C GLU A 231 2.03 3.52 -8.23
N ARG A 232 2.23 3.80 -9.53
CA ARG A 232 2.87 5.04 -9.98
C ARG A 232 1.98 6.23 -9.64
N GLU A 233 2.58 7.27 -9.06
CA GLU A 233 2.01 8.61 -9.08
C GLU A 233 1.98 9.08 -10.54
N LEU A 234 0.85 8.87 -11.23
CA LEU A 234 0.65 9.52 -12.53
C LEU A 234 0.60 11.03 -12.27
N PRO A 235 1.51 11.83 -12.85
CA PRO A 235 1.33 13.27 -12.82
C PRO A 235 0.01 13.55 -13.51
N ALA A 236 -0.91 14.22 -12.80
CA ALA A 236 -2.19 14.63 -13.35
C ALA A 236 -1.94 15.37 -14.67
N LEU A 237 -2.19 14.70 -15.80
CA LEU A 237 -2.28 15.34 -17.10
C LEU A 237 -3.29 16.46 -16.92
N GLY A 238 -2.82 17.70 -17.06
CA GLY A 238 -3.63 18.89 -16.81
C GLY A 238 -4.95 18.78 -17.55
N ASN A 239 -6.05 18.87 -16.81
CA ASN A 239 -7.39 19.06 -17.36
C ASN A 239 -7.42 20.38 -18.13
N GLY A 240 -6.94 20.38 -19.36
CA GLY A 240 -7.33 21.33 -20.38
C GLY A 240 -8.72 20.98 -20.89
N ASN A 241 -9.74 21.08 -20.05
CA ASN A 241 -11.11 21.13 -20.54
C ASN A 241 -11.38 22.58 -20.95
N GLY A 242 -11.33 22.80 -22.26
CA GLY A 242 -11.75 24.04 -22.89
C GLY A 242 -13.18 24.36 -22.50
N ASN A 243 -13.37 25.61 -22.05
CA ASN A 243 -14.64 26.30 -22.19
C ASN A 243 -15.02 26.29 -23.68
N MET A 244 -15.98 25.45 -24.05
CA MET A 244 -16.85 25.76 -25.18
C MET A 244 -18.09 26.39 -24.59
N ASP A 245 -18.08 27.72 -24.56
CA ASP A 245 -19.28 28.52 -24.42
C ASP A 245 -20.22 28.17 -25.58
N GLU A 246 -21.35 27.52 -25.28
CA GLU A 246 -22.51 27.51 -26.17
C GLU A 246 -23.04 28.95 -26.23
N GLN A 247 -22.65 29.68 -27.27
CA GLN A 247 -23.36 30.87 -27.70
C GLN A 247 -24.58 30.40 -28.50
N ASP A 248 -25.76 30.60 -27.92
CA ASP A 248 -27.02 30.67 -28.65
C ASP A 248 -26.90 31.73 -29.76
N VAL A 249 -27.00 31.29 -31.02
CA VAL A 249 -27.22 32.16 -32.17
C VAL A 249 -28.53 31.75 -32.81
N GLU A 250 -29.52 32.61 -32.55
CA GLU A 250 -30.75 32.94 -33.30
C GLU A 250 -31.82 31.85 -33.55
#